data_AF-A0A1F9DHN0-F1
#
_entry.id   AF-A0A1F9DHN0-F1
#
_cell.length_a   1.000
_cell.length_b   1.000
_cell.length_c   1.000
_cell.angle_alpha   90.00
_cell.angle_beta   90.00
_cell.angle_gamma   90.00
#
_symmetry.space_group_name_H-M   'P 1'
#
loop_
_entity.id
_entity.type
_entity.pdbx_description
1 polymer ?
#
loop_
_entity_poly.entity_id
_entity_poly.type
_entity_poly.pdbx_seq_one_letter_code
_entity_poly.pdbx_strand_id
1 'polypeptide(L)'
;MKALEELEKILHGLERGTVPIELKGTILELLESGWNELEGSDYEAMEPWKVKRAEDLRWISPELFFLLERHGATVMGSTRAEMQVWIVNLEKRRAAVEQGVYRQLYPKDKAWHAKSVAEEITNIILSGSPDPRIQRTKSGRIKLISSEIFPSSVYRQTQQDRIRRFYRELMRILESYGYKRVHGNLLIPPPPKE
;
A
#
# COMPACT_ATOMS: atom_id res chain seq x y z
N MET A 1 -33.23 -15.32 -11.58
CA MET A 1 -34.37 -14.69 -10.87
C MET A 1 -34.65 -15.36 -9.54
N LYS A 2 -34.87 -16.69 -9.47
CA LYS A 2 -35.23 -17.38 -8.21
C LYS A 2 -34.28 -17.12 -7.03
N ALA A 3 -32.97 -17.04 -7.29
CA ALA A 3 -31.98 -16.84 -6.22
C ALA A 3 -32.08 -15.46 -5.55
N LEU A 4 -32.22 -14.38 -6.34
CA LEU A 4 -32.35 -13.03 -5.78
C LEU A 4 -33.70 -12.80 -5.10
N GLU A 5 -34.77 -13.43 -5.57
CA GLU A 5 -36.09 -13.42 -4.92
C GLU A 5 -36.06 -14.13 -3.56
N GLU A 6 -35.39 -15.28 -3.48
CA GLU A 6 -35.22 -16.00 -2.22
C GLU A 6 -34.32 -15.23 -1.24
N LEU A 7 -33.25 -14.61 -1.75
CA LEU A 7 -32.38 -13.73 -0.97
C LEU A 7 -33.15 -12.55 -0.39
N GLU A 8 -33.96 -11.87 -1.21
CA GLU A 8 -34.81 -10.75 -0.82
C GLU A 8 -35.80 -11.16 0.29
N LYS A 9 -36.44 -12.33 0.14
CA LYS A 9 -37.34 -12.88 1.15
C LYS A 9 -36.65 -13.11 2.49
N ILE A 10 -35.42 -13.66 2.49
CA ILE A 10 -34.64 -13.87 3.70
C ILE A 10 -34.30 -12.54 4.36
N LEU A 11 -33.76 -11.59 3.60
CA LEU A 11 -33.28 -10.31 4.12
C LEU A 11 -34.42 -9.41 4.62
N HIS A 12 -35.59 -9.42 3.97
CA HIS A 12 -36.78 -8.70 4.45
C HIS A 12 -37.30 -9.23 5.79
N GLY A 13 -36.98 -10.47 6.14
CA GLY A 13 -37.27 -11.05 7.45
C GLY A 13 -36.28 -10.64 8.55
N LEU A 14 -35.19 -9.95 8.21
CA LEU A 14 -34.16 -9.54 9.17
C LEU A 14 -34.37 -8.12 9.69
N GLU A 15 -33.99 -7.92 10.95
CA GLU A 15 -33.80 -6.57 11.48
C GLU A 15 -32.62 -5.88 10.80
N ARG A 16 -32.64 -4.54 10.83
CA ARG A 16 -31.52 -3.74 10.36
C ARG A 16 -30.28 -4.02 11.21
N GLY A 17 -29.16 -4.33 10.56
CA GLY A 17 -27.87 -4.50 11.23
C GLY A 17 -27.05 -5.65 10.66
N THR A 18 -26.20 -6.22 11.50
CA THR A 18 -25.35 -7.35 11.15
C THR A 18 -26.20 -8.57 10.80
N VAL A 19 -25.89 -9.21 9.68
CA VAL A 19 -26.55 -10.46 9.27
C VAL A 19 -26.16 -11.59 10.25
N PRO A 20 -27.13 -12.38 10.74
CA PRO A 20 -26.85 -13.53 11.62
C PRO A 20 -25.89 -14.54 10.98
N ILE A 21 -24.96 -15.07 11.78
CA ILE A 21 -23.87 -15.93 11.29
C ILE A 21 -24.39 -17.23 10.64
N GLU A 22 -25.49 -17.76 11.16
CA GLU A 22 -26.18 -18.95 10.70
C GLU A 22 -26.81 -18.76 9.31
N LEU A 23 -27.16 -17.53 8.93
CA LEU A 23 -27.72 -17.21 7.62
C LEU A 23 -26.67 -16.77 6.60
N LYS A 24 -25.46 -16.43 7.06
CA LYS A 24 -24.38 -15.91 6.22
C LYS A 24 -24.08 -16.84 5.03
N GLY A 25 -23.97 -18.14 5.27
CA GLY A 25 -23.66 -19.12 4.22
C GLY A 25 -24.71 -19.12 3.10
N THR A 26 -25.98 -19.29 3.48
CA THR A 26 -27.12 -19.29 2.55
C THR A 26 -27.24 -17.97 1.79
N ILE A 27 -27.08 -16.84 2.46
CA ILE A 27 -27.11 -15.51 1.82
C ILE A 27 -26.03 -15.39 0.76
N LEU A 28 -24.79 -15.83 1.04
CA LEU A 28 -23.69 -15.76 0.09
C LEU A 28 -23.87 -16.71 -1.09
N GLU A 29 -24.42 -17.90 -0.88
CA GLU A 29 -24.73 -18.86 -1.96
C GLU A 29 -25.81 -18.33 -2.90
N LEU A 30 -26.88 -17.75 -2.35
CA LEU A 30 -27.93 -17.12 -3.13
C LEU A 30 -27.42 -15.88 -3.88
N LEU A 31 -26.61 -15.05 -3.21
CA LEU A 31 -26.04 -13.86 -3.81
C LEU A 31 -25.04 -14.20 -4.94
N GLU A 32 -24.20 -15.22 -4.75
CA GLU A 32 -23.32 -15.73 -5.81
C GLU A 32 -24.15 -16.24 -7.01
N SER A 33 -25.18 -17.05 -6.74
CA SER A 33 -26.01 -17.66 -7.79
C SER A 33 -26.76 -16.61 -8.62
N GLY A 34 -27.21 -15.52 -7.99
CA GLY A 34 -27.91 -14.41 -8.65
C GLY A 34 -27.01 -13.24 -9.06
N TRP A 35 -25.69 -13.33 -8.87
CA TRP A 35 -24.80 -12.17 -8.95
C TRP A 35 -24.84 -11.46 -10.31
N ASN A 36 -24.76 -12.24 -11.39
CA ASN A 36 -24.73 -11.73 -12.77
C ASN A 36 -26.05 -11.11 -13.23
N GLU A 37 -27.10 -11.18 -12.42
CA GLU A 37 -28.39 -10.52 -12.71
C GLU A 37 -28.43 -9.07 -12.19
N LEU A 38 -27.41 -8.65 -11.42
CA LEU A 38 -27.31 -7.29 -10.89
C LEU A 38 -26.59 -6.37 -11.87
N GLU A 39 -27.17 -5.22 -12.16
CA GLU A 39 -26.45 -4.16 -12.87
C GLU A 39 -25.24 -3.71 -12.03
N GLY A 40 -24.05 -3.64 -12.64
CA GLY A 40 -22.80 -3.29 -11.95
C GLY A 40 -22.12 -4.45 -11.23
N SER A 41 -22.59 -5.69 -11.44
CA SER A 41 -22.00 -6.90 -10.85
C SER A 41 -20.55 -7.16 -11.28
N ASP A 42 -20.12 -6.62 -12.42
CA ASP A 42 -18.79 -6.82 -13.01
C ASP A 42 -17.80 -5.68 -12.70
N TYR A 43 -18.24 -4.64 -11.97
CA TYR A 43 -17.37 -3.55 -11.55
C TYR A 43 -16.15 -4.08 -10.79
N GLU A 44 -15.00 -3.43 -10.97
CA GLU A 44 -13.72 -3.84 -10.36
C GLU A 44 -13.31 -5.31 -10.67
N ALA A 45 -13.78 -5.82 -11.82
CA ALA A 45 -13.63 -7.22 -12.24
C ALA A 45 -14.15 -8.20 -11.17
N MET A 46 -15.32 -7.91 -10.62
CA MET A 46 -15.98 -8.76 -9.63
C MET A 46 -16.63 -9.96 -10.30
N GLU A 47 -16.35 -11.15 -9.77
CA GLU A 47 -16.85 -12.43 -10.29
C GLU A 47 -17.76 -13.05 -9.24
N PRO A 48 -18.82 -13.79 -9.63
CA PRO A 48 -19.79 -14.37 -8.70
C PRO A 48 -19.15 -15.09 -7.51
N TRP A 49 -18.19 -15.98 -7.78
CA TRP A 49 -17.54 -16.81 -6.78
C TRP A 49 -16.74 -16.01 -5.73
N LYS A 50 -16.37 -14.76 -6.02
CA LYS A 50 -15.67 -13.87 -5.08
C LYS A 50 -16.60 -13.39 -3.97
N VAL A 51 -17.92 -13.37 -4.20
CA VAL A 51 -18.93 -13.01 -3.18
C VAL A 51 -18.78 -13.88 -1.93
N LYS A 52 -18.45 -15.17 -2.07
CA LYS A 52 -18.20 -16.08 -0.94
C LYS A 52 -17.09 -15.62 0.02
N ARG A 53 -16.24 -14.68 -0.39
CA ARG A 53 -15.17 -14.08 0.44
C ARG A 53 -15.64 -12.87 1.24
N ALA A 54 -16.92 -12.52 1.14
CA ALA A 54 -17.48 -11.36 1.80
C ALA A 54 -17.35 -11.42 3.34
N GLU A 55 -16.95 -10.29 3.90
CA GLU A 55 -16.85 -10.05 5.33
C GLU A 55 -17.89 -9.01 5.76
N ASP A 56 -18.23 -9.00 7.06
CA ASP A 56 -19.09 -7.97 7.68
C ASP A 56 -20.39 -7.68 6.91
N LEU A 57 -21.18 -8.73 6.65
CA LEU A 57 -22.46 -8.57 5.97
C LEU A 57 -23.42 -7.79 6.86
N ARG A 58 -23.98 -6.71 6.32
CA ARG A 58 -24.96 -5.88 7.02
C ARG A 58 -26.17 -5.63 6.15
N TRP A 59 -27.34 -5.85 6.72
CA TRP A 59 -28.60 -5.53 6.09
C TRP A 59 -29.09 -4.17 6.58
N ILE A 60 -29.24 -3.23 5.66
CA ILE A 60 -29.91 -1.95 5.90
C ILE A 60 -30.87 -1.78 4.74
N SER A 61 -32.09 -2.30 4.91
CA SER A 61 -33.12 -2.33 3.87
C SER A 61 -33.19 -1.01 3.08
N PRO A 62 -33.21 -1.07 1.73
CA PRO A 62 -33.22 -2.26 0.86
C PRO A 62 -31.83 -2.76 0.43
N GLU A 63 -30.78 -2.42 1.18
CA GLU A 63 -29.39 -2.59 0.78
C GLU A 63 -28.64 -3.60 1.66
N LEU A 64 -27.99 -4.56 1.00
CA LEU A 64 -27.03 -5.47 1.61
C LEU A 64 -25.61 -4.92 1.39
N PHE A 65 -24.91 -4.69 2.49
CA PHE A 65 -23.54 -4.23 2.51
C PHE A 65 -22.60 -5.39 2.85
N PHE A 66 -21.45 -5.45 2.20
CA PHE A 66 -20.37 -6.33 2.62
C PHE A 66 -19.00 -5.79 2.22
N LEU A 67 -17.97 -6.26 2.92
CA LEU A 67 -16.58 -5.93 2.63
C LEU A 67 -15.92 -7.03 1.80
N LEU A 68 -15.06 -6.64 0.86
CA LEU A 68 -14.27 -7.57 0.08
C LEU A 68 -12.81 -7.13 0.01
N GLU A 69 -11.91 -8.02 0.39
CA GLU A 69 -10.47 -7.78 0.36
C GLU A 69 -9.88 -8.00 -1.05
N ARG A 70 -9.19 -6.97 -1.55
CA ARG A 70 -8.55 -6.95 -2.86
C ARG A 70 -7.02 -6.93 -2.71
N HIS A 71 -6.40 -7.84 -3.46
CA HIS A 71 -4.96 -8.11 -3.43
C HIS A 71 -4.22 -7.55 -4.65
N GLY A 72 -4.83 -6.63 -5.41
CA GLY A 72 -4.20 -6.10 -6.63
C GLY A 72 -2.84 -5.45 -6.37
N ALA A 73 -2.77 -4.57 -5.36
CA ALA A 73 -1.53 -3.91 -4.98
C ALA A 73 -0.54 -4.86 -4.29
N THR A 74 -1.00 -5.92 -3.62
CA THR A 74 -0.12 -6.85 -2.89
C THR A 74 0.71 -7.70 -3.85
N VAL A 75 0.16 -8.04 -5.02
CA VAL A 75 0.92 -8.66 -6.13
C VAL A 75 2.08 -7.77 -6.59
N MET A 76 1.95 -6.45 -6.45
CA MET A 76 3.00 -5.47 -6.75
C MET A 76 3.90 -5.14 -5.55
N GLY A 77 3.82 -5.94 -4.46
CA GLY A 77 4.64 -5.78 -3.26
C GLY A 77 4.08 -4.81 -2.23
N SER A 78 2.82 -4.38 -2.33
CA SER A 78 2.14 -3.70 -1.23
C SER A 78 1.99 -4.65 -0.04
N THR A 79 2.22 -4.12 1.16
CA THR A 79 1.92 -4.83 2.41
C THR A 79 0.46 -4.66 2.85
N ARG A 80 -0.32 -3.91 2.09
CA ARG A 80 -1.72 -3.58 2.37
C ARG A 80 -2.64 -4.10 1.28
N ALA A 81 -3.76 -4.68 1.69
CA ALA A 81 -4.89 -4.98 0.82
C ALA A 81 -5.92 -3.85 0.88
N GLU A 82 -6.57 -3.61 -0.24
CA GLU A 82 -7.70 -2.68 -0.33
C GLU A 82 -8.96 -3.41 0.14
N MET A 83 -9.77 -2.76 0.97
CA MET A 83 -11.09 -3.25 1.36
C MET A 83 -12.13 -2.48 0.57
N GLN A 84 -12.84 -3.17 -0.31
CA GLN A 84 -13.96 -2.59 -1.05
C GLN A 84 -15.25 -2.75 -0.27
N VAL A 85 -16.10 -1.74 -0.27
CA VAL A 85 -17.47 -1.81 0.25
C VAL A 85 -18.38 -2.08 -0.94
N TRP A 86 -19.04 -3.22 -0.92
CA TRP A 86 -20.05 -3.58 -1.91
C TRP A 86 -21.44 -3.33 -1.34
N ILE A 87 -22.28 -2.70 -2.16
CA ILE A 87 -23.65 -2.32 -1.82
C ILE A 87 -24.56 -2.96 -2.86
N VAL A 88 -25.41 -3.88 -2.41
CA VAL A 88 -26.37 -4.58 -3.27
C VAL A 88 -27.77 -4.10 -2.92
N ASN A 89 -28.39 -3.38 -3.84
CA ASN A 89 -29.77 -2.96 -3.76
C ASN A 89 -30.63 -4.00 -4.49
N LEU A 90 -31.38 -4.80 -3.73
CA LEU A 90 -32.14 -5.92 -4.30
C LEU A 90 -33.40 -5.48 -5.04
N GLU A 91 -34.04 -4.41 -4.59
CA GLU A 91 -35.22 -3.83 -5.25
C GLU A 91 -34.87 -3.27 -6.63
N LYS A 92 -33.75 -2.55 -6.72
CA LYS A 92 -33.25 -1.95 -7.97
C LYS A 92 -32.43 -2.91 -8.82
N ARG A 93 -32.17 -4.14 -8.32
CA ARG A 93 -31.29 -5.14 -8.95
C ARG A 93 -29.94 -4.55 -9.36
N ARG A 94 -29.31 -3.80 -8.44
CA ARG A 94 -28.04 -3.10 -8.70
C ARG A 94 -26.99 -3.43 -7.65
N ALA A 95 -25.76 -3.65 -8.10
CA ALA A 95 -24.56 -3.68 -7.28
C ALA A 95 -23.76 -2.38 -7.52
N ALA A 96 -23.25 -1.80 -6.44
CA ALA A 96 -22.32 -0.69 -6.48
C ALA A 96 -21.11 -1.01 -5.60
N VAL A 97 -19.99 -0.38 -5.92
CA VAL A 97 -18.75 -0.50 -5.14
C VAL A 97 -18.26 0.88 -4.75
N GLU A 98 -17.92 1.02 -3.49
CA GLU A 98 -17.20 2.17 -2.97
C GLU A 98 -15.79 1.73 -2.57
N GLN A 99 -14.79 2.55 -2.93
CA GLN A 99 -13.44 2.34 -2.42
C GLN A 99 -13.44 2.58 -0.91
N GLY A 100 -13.15 1.52 -0.16
CA GLY A 100 -13.11 1.58 1.29
C GLY A 100 -11.71 1.88 1.83
N VAL A 101 -11.40 1.26 2.97
CA VAL A 101 -10.12 1.45 3.68
C VAL A 101 -9.08 0.41 3.26
N TYR A 102 -7.85 0.55 3.73
CA TYR A 102 -6.80 -0.46 3.50
C TYR A 102 -6.52 -1.26 4.76
N ARG A 103 -6.47 -2.59 4.65
CA ARG A 103 -6.03 -3.53 5.70
C ARG A 103 -4.53 -3.82 5.57
N GLN A 104 -3.80 -3.80 6.68
CA GLN A 104 -2.39 -4.20 6.71
C GLN A 104 -2.31 -5.74 6.79
N LEU A 105 -1.68 -6.38 5.80
CA LEU A 105 -1.52 -7.85 5.76
C LEU A 105 -0.16 -8.31 6.31
N TYR A 106 0.90 -7.57 6.03
CA TYR A 106 2.27 -7.92 6.43
C TYR A 106 2.88 -6.84 7.33
N PRO A 107 3.86 -7.16 8.18
CA PRO A 107 4.59 -6.17 8.96
C PRO A 107 5.20 -5.08 8.07
N LYS A 108 5.20 -3.83 8.55
CA LYS A 108 5.90 -2.74 7.89
C LYS A 108 7.40 -2.91 8.06
N ASP A 109 8.16 -2.54 7.03
CA ASP A 109 9.61 -2.39 7.17
C ASP A 109 9.94 -1.39 8.29
N LYS A 110 11.07 -1.61 8.96
CA LYS A 110 11.57 -0.72 10.01
C LYS A 110 11.65 0.73 9.51
N ALA A 111 11.19 1.67 10.35
CA ALA A 111 11.34 3.09 10.10
C ALA A 111 12.82 3.44 9.90
N TRP A 112 13.11 4.21 8.85
CA TRP A 112 14.45 4.64 8.51
C TRP A 112 14.46 6.16 8.34
N HIS A 113 15.27 6.85 9.17
CA HIS A 113 15.25 8.30 9.30
C HIS A 113 16.31 8.97 8.44
N ALA A 114 15.92 9.33 7.21
CA ALA A 114 16.82 9.91 6.21
C ALA A 114 17.63 11.12 6.70
N LYS A 115 17.00 12.01 7.47
CA LYS A 115 17.62 13.24 7.98
C LYS A 115 18.79 12.95 8.92
N SER A 116 18.56 12.12 9.93
CA SER A 116 19.59 11.79 10.94
C SER A 116 20.78 11.07 10.30
N VAL A 117 20.54 10.13 9.37
CA VAL A 117 21.63 9.45 8.65
C VAL A 117 22.39 10.42 7.72
N ALA A 118 21.70 11.37 7.07
CA ALA A 118 22.35 12.37 6.24
C ALA A 118 23.24 13.34 7.04
N GLU A 119 22.80 13.74 8.23
CA GLU A 119 23.59 14.59 9.15
C GLU A 119 24.85 13.85 9.62
N GLU A 120 24.71 12.58 10.01
CA GLU A 120 25.84 11.73 10.41
C GLU A 120 26.88 11.59 9.27
N ILE A 121 26.43 11.23 8.07
CA ILE A 121 27.31 11.08 6.90
C ILE A 121 27.98 12.41 6.53
N THR A 122 27.27 13.53 6.66
CA THR A 122 27.84 14.86 6.41
C THR A 122 28.98 15.16 7.37
N ASN A 123 28.78 14.90 8.67
CA ASN A 123 29.82 15.11 9.67
C ASN A 123 31.08 14.30 9.37
N ILE A 124 30.94 13.04 8.97
CA ILE A 124 32.07 12.17 8.60
C ILE A 124 32.78 12.65 7.32
N ILE A 125 32.00 13.13 6.33
CA ILE A 125 32.57 13.71 5.10
C ILE A 125 33.43 14.94 5.44
N LEU A 126 32.89 15.84 6.28
CA LEU A 126 33.56 17.08 6.64
C LEU A 126 34.74 16.87 7.58
N SER A 127 34.66 15.91 8.52
CA SER A 127 35.74 15.62 9.46
C SER A 127 36.93 14.91 8.82
N GLY A 128 36.74 14.28 7.65
CA GLY A 128 37.79 13.46 7.04
C GLY A 128 37.87 12.04 7.60
N SER A 129 37.01 11.66 8.55
CA SER A 129 37.12 10.40 9.27
C SER A 129 36.90 9.18 8.34
N PRO A 130 37.65 8.08 8.54
CA PRO A 130 37.40 6.84 7.81
C PRO A 130 36.07 6.22 8.28
N ASP A 131 35.26 5.77 7.32
CA ASP A 131 33.99 5.11 7.60
C ASP A 131 33.64 4.12 6.47
N PRO A 132 33.16 2.90 6.77
CA PRO A 132 32.85 1.89 5.76
C PRO A 132 31.78 2.33 4.75
N ARG A 133 30.92 3.28 5.11
CA ARG A 133 29.89 3.87 4.24
C ARG A 133 30.47 4.82 3.20
N ILE A 134 31.74 5.21 3.32
CA ILE A 134 32.36 6.27 2.53
C ILE A 134 33.69 5.80 1.95
N GLN A 135 33.76 5.73 0.62
CA GLN A 135 35.00 5.45 -0.10
C GLN A 135 35.53 6.73 -0.76
N ARG A 136 36.71 7.19 -0.33
CA ARG A 136 37.40 8.34 -0.93
C ARG A 136 38.32 7.87 -2.07
N THR A 137 38.25 8.53 -3.22
CA THR A 137 39.16 8.26 -4.35
C THR A 137 40.44 9.06 -4.21
N LYS A 138 41.50 8.67 -4.95
CA LYS A 138 42.75 9.45 -5.05
C LYS A 138 42.53 10.89 -5.53
N SER A 139 41.48 11.13 -6.30
CA SER A 139 41.08 12.46 -6.81
C SER A 139 40.25 13.28 -5.81
N GLY A 140 40.10 12.83 -4.57
CA GLY A 140 39.30 13.50 -3.54
C GLY A 140 37.79 13.34 -3.69
N ARG A 141 37.32 12.63 -4.74
CA ARG A 141 35.88 12.33 -4.90
C ARG A 141 35.43 11.35 -3.82
N ILE A 142 34.16 11.43 -3.48
CA ILE A 142 33.56 10.62 -2.42
C ILE A 142 32.49 9.73 -3.01
N LYS A 143 32.65 8.42 -2.87
CA LYS A 143 31.66 7.41 -3.26
C LYS A 143 30.98 6.85 -2.01
N LEU A 144 29.66 6.97 -1.93
CA LEU A 144 28.86 6.45 -0.83
C LEU A 144 28.48 4.99 -1.08
N ILE A 145 28.76 4.10 -0.12
CA ILE A 145 28.49 2.67 -0.26
C ILE A 145 27.05 2.39 0.18
N SER A 146 26.14 2.28 -0.79
CA SER A 146 24.70 2.15 -0.54
C SER A 146 24.33 0.94 0.33
N SER A 147 25.05 -0.19 0.22
CA SER A 147 24.80 -1.38 1.05
C SER A 147 25.03 -1.13 2.53
N GLU A 148 25.93 -0.21 2.89
CA GLU A 148 26.27 0.12 4.27
C GLU A 148 25.39 1.25 4.83
N ILE A 149 24.72 2.02 3.96
CA ILE A 149 23.90 3.18 4.37
C ILE A 149 22.43 2.80 4.53
N PHE A 150 21.92 1.99 3.60
CA PHE A 150 20.50 1.67 3.54
C PHE A 150 20.26 0.28 4.11
N PRO A 151 19.27 0.11 5.00
CA PRO A 151 18.84 -1.21 5.40
C PRO A 151 18.37 -1.98 4.16
N SER A 152 18.64 -3.29 4.15
CA SER A 152 18.09 -4.19 3.15
C SER A 152 16.56 -4.07 3.15
N SER A 153 15.99 -3.98 1.95
CA SER A 153 14.56 -3.81 1.72
C SER A 153 14.17 -4.79 0.64
N VAL A 154 13.20 -5.66 0.93
CA VAL A 154 12.63 -6.55 -0.10
C VAL A 154 11.74 -5.77 -1.08
N TYR A 155 11.28 -4.59 -0.68
CA TYR A 155 10.42 -3.72 -1.50
C TYR A 155 11.26 -2.69 -2.27
N ARG A 156 11.29 -2.82 -3.60
CA ARG A 156 12.07 -1.95 -4.50
C ARG A 156 11.71 -0.47 -4.37
N GLN A 157 10.42 -0.15 -4.30
CA GLN A 157 9.94 1.22 -4.19
C GLN A 157 10.34 1.87 -2.86
N THR A 158 10.19 1.14 -1.75
CA THR A 158 10.65 1.58 -0.42
C THR A 158 12.14 1.89 -0.43
N GLN A 159 12.96 1.05 -1.06
CA GLN A 159 14.40 1.28 -1.18
C GLN A 159 14.70 2.54 -2.00
N GLN A 160 14.04 2.71 -3.15
CA GLN A 160 14.20 3.91 -3.98
C GLN A 160 13.78 5.19 -3.24
N ASP A 161 12.69 5.15 -2.48
CA ASP A 161 12.21 6.30 -1.70
C ASP A 161 13.13 6.62 -0.52
N ARG A 162 13.73 5.61 0.12
CA ARG A 162 14.79 5.82 1.12
C ARG A 162 15.99 6.52 0.49
N ILE A 163 16.48 6.01 -0.64
CA ILE A 163 17.60 6.60 -1.39
C ILE A 163 17.30 8.04 -1.78
N ARG A 164 16.12 8.32 -2.35
CA ARG A 164 15.74 9.67 -2.77
C ARG A 164 15.71 10.64 -1.58
N ARG A 165 15.08 10.25 -0.47
CA ARG A 165 14.99 11.07 0.74
C ARG A 165 16.37 11.34 1.35
N PHE A 166 17.22 10.32 1.41
CA PHE A 166 18.60 10.47 1.89
C PHE A 166 19.36 11.53 1.13
N TYR A 167 19.45 11.39 -0.20
CA TYR A 167 20.25 12.31 -1.00
C TYR A 167 19.69 13.73 -1.00
N ARG A 168 18.36 13.88 -0.88
CA ARG A 168 17.74 15.20 -0.70
C ARG A 168 18.23 15.86 0.58
N GLU A 169 18.19 15.17 1.72
CA GLU A 169 18.67 15.73 2.99
C GLU A 169 20.18 15.93 3.00
N LEU A 170 20.94 15.00 2.43
CA LEU A 170 22.38 15.09 2.34
C LEU A 170 22.82 16.31 1.53
N MET A 171 22.25 16.51 0.35
CA MET A 171 22.62 17.65 -0.51
C MET A 171 22.15 18.98 0.07
N ARG A 172 21.02 19.02 0.78
CA ARG A 172 20.56 20.21 1.52
C ARG A 172 21.62 20.75 2.48
N ILE A 173 22.47 19.88 3.04
CA ILE A 173 23.57 20.27 3.94
C ILE A 173 24.86 20.48 3.13
N LEU A 174 25.26 19.51 2.31
CA LEU A 174 26.56 19.51 1.64
C LEU A 174 26.73 20.61 0.59
N GLU A 175 25.64 21.10 -0.02
CA GLU A 175 25.70 22.21 -0.97
C GLU A 175 26.22 23.50 -0.33
N SER A 176 25.94 23.76 0.95
CA SER A 176 26.49 24.94 1.66
C SER A 176 27.99 24.85 1.88
N TYR A 177 28.55 23.64 1.81
CA TYR A 177 30.00 23.39 1.86
C TYR A 177 30.61 23.26 0.46
N GLY A 178 29.86 23.54 -0.60
CA GLY A 178 30.33 23.53 -1.99
C GLY A 178 30.48 22.15 -2.63
N TYR A 179 29.98 21.10 -1.98
CA TYR A 179 29.94 19.76 -2.57
C TYR A 179 28.85 19.66 -3.63
N LYS A 180 29.09 18.86 -4.67
CA LYS A 180 28.12 18.58 -5.74
C LYS A 180 27.92 17.09 -5.92
N ARG A 181 26.69 16.68 -6.23
CA ARG A 181 26.35 15.30 -6.62
C ARG A 181 26.34 15.19 -8.14
N VAL A 182 27.03 14.19 -8.68
CA VAL A 182 27.17 14.01 -10.13
C VAL A 182 26.23 12.94 -10.65
N HIS A 183 26.41 11.71 -10.17
CA HIS A 183 25.62 10.57 -10.58
C HIS A 183 25.56 9.55 -9.45
N GLY A 184 24.37 8.98 -9.21
CA GLY A 184 24.15 7.94 -8.23
C GLY A 184 24.69 8.32 -6.84
N ASN A 185 25.75 7.65 -6.43
CA ASN A 185 26.38 7.74 -5.11
C ASN A 185 27.71 8.51 -5.09
N LEU A 186 28.02 9.27 -6.12
CA LEU A 186 29.27 10.02 -6.24
C LEU A 186 29.10 11.52 -5.92
N LEU A 187 29.93 12.01 -5.02
CA LEU A 187 30.05 13.42 -4.63
C LEU A 187 31.42 13.98 -5.05
N ILE A 188 31.42 15.23 -5.48
CA ILE A 188 32.62 16.02 -5.79
C ILE A 188 32.77 17.07 -4.67
N PRO A 189 33.95 17.15 -4.01
CA PRO A 189 34.24 18.20 -3.04
C PRO A 189 34.37 19.58 -3.70
N PRO A 190 34.25 20.68 -2.94
CA PRO A 190 34.60 22.01 -3.45
C PRO A 190 36.07 22.04 -3.93
N PRO A 191 36.43 22.96 -4.84
CA PRO A 191 37.83 23.19 -5.18
C PRO A 191 38.64 23.56 -3.92
N PRO A 192 39.94 23.24 -3.86
CA PRO A 192 40.81 23.68 -2.77
C PRO A 192 40.73 25.19 -2.61
N LYS A 193 40.67 25.68 -1.38
CA LYS A 193 40.85 27.12 -1.12
C LYS A 193 42.33 27.44 -1.34
N GLU A 194 42.59 28.40 -2.21
CA GLU A 194 43.94 28.96 -2.47
C GLU A 194 44.56 29.57 -1.21
#